data_AF-A0A521FFE4-F1
#
_entry.id   AF-A0A521FFE4-F1
#
_cell.length_a   1.000
_cell.length_b   1.000
_cell.length_c   1.000
_cell.angle_alpha   90.00
_cell.angle_beta   90.00
_cell.angle_gamma   90.00
#
_symmetry.space_group_name_H-M   'P 1'
#
loop_
_entity.id
_entity.type
_entity.pdbx_description
1 polymer ?
#
loop_
_entity_poly.entity_id
_entity_poly.type
_entity_poly.pdbx_seq_one_letter_code
_entity_poly.pdbx_strand_id
1 'polypeptide(L)'
;MALNFKPGWNTALAKYVSKYGPYQAFLDTLTPLLIEQAFSDANPHFTDPLAADFIRTVVASADVYTIEQGTHQAEDLPGGGFCLHFTGRNTANVAFHFYIVQNPDGTPKIIKITYFDKKSKQLVTSNRA
;
A
#
# COMPACT_ATOMS: atom_id res chain seq x y z
N MET A 1 -14.70 7.15 3.89
CA MET A 1 -14.95 7.00 2.43
C MET A 1 -14.39 5.65 2.08
N ALA A 2 -15.15 4.78 1.41
CA ALA A 2 -14.72 3.39 1.22
C ALA A 2 -13.68 3.23 0.09
N LEU A 3 -12.55 2.59 0.41
CA LEU A 3 -11.64 2.05 -0.61
C LEU A 3 -12.26 0.83 -1.32
N ASN A 4 -12.05 0.72 -2.62
CA ASN A 4 -12.51 -0.43 -3.40
C ASN A 4 -11.49 -1.58 -3.33
N PHE A 5 -11.68 -2.51 -2.39
CA PHE A 5 -10.80 -3.66 -2.24
C PHE A 5 -11.23 -4.85 -3.09
N LYS A 6 -10.27 -5.47 -3.79
CA LYS A 6 -10.50 -6.72 -4.52
C LYS A 6 -10.76 -7.88 -3.54
N PRO A 7 -11.68 -8.82 -3.85
CA PRO A 7 -11.86 -10.02 -3.04
C PRO A 7 -10.53 -10.75 -2.80
N GLY A 8 -10.28 -11.12 -1.53
CA GLY A 8 -9.05 -11.80 -1.12
C GLY A 8 -7.85 -10.89 -0.83
N TRP A 9 -8.00 -9.56 -0.86
CA TRP A 9 -6.91 -8.61 -0.55
C TRP A 9 -6.27 -8.85 0.84
N ASN A 10 -7.06 -9.35 1.79
CA ASN A 10 -6.68 -9.63 3.18
C ASN A 10 -6.39 -11.12 3.43
N THR A 11 -6.25 -11.93 2.38
CA THR A 11 -5.91 -13.35 2.52
C THR A 11 -4.46 -13.57 2.15
N ALA A 12 -3.70 -14.25 3.01
CA ALA A 12 -2.31 -14.55 2.74
C ALA A 12 -2.18 -15.46 1.50
N LEU A 13 -1.47 -14.99 0.48
CA LEU A 13 -1.21 -15.78 -0.72
C LEU A 13 -0.18 -16.87 -0.42
N ALA A 14 -0.53 -18.12 -0.74
CA ALA A 14 0.29 -19.31 -0.50
C ALA A 14 1.74 -19.16 -1.01
N LYS A 15 1.91 -18.61 -2.23
CA LYS A 15 3.24 -18.36 -2.83
C LYS A 15 4.14 -17.42 -2.02
N TYR A 16 3.57 -16.55 -1.20
CA TYR A 16 4.31 -15.62 -0.34
C TYR A 16 4.50 -16.20 1.06
N VAL A 17 3.52 -16.95 1.56
CA VAL A 17 3.67 -17.70 2.83
C VAL A 17 4.87 -18.65 2.75
N SER A 18 5.03 -19.36 1.63
CA SER A 18 6.16 -20.27 1.42
C SER A 18 7.53 -19.58 1.38
N LYS A 19 7.57 -18.30 1.01
CA LYS A 19 8.82 -17.54 0.80
C LYS A 19 9.19 -16.65 1.99
N TYR A 20 8.19 -16.11 2.68
CA TYR A 20 8.36 -15.05 3.67
C TYR A 20 7.77 -15.40 5.04
N GLY A 21 7.22 -16.61 5.21
CA GLY A 21 6.58 -17.04 6.45
C GLY A 21 5.11 -16.63 6.55
N PRO A 22 4.40 -17.08 7.61
CA PRO A 22 3.00 -16.74 7.83
C PRO A 22 2.83 -15.28 8.26
N TYR A 23 1.97 -14.53 7.56
CA TYR A 23 1.69 -13.11 7.83
C TYR A 23 0.18 -12.81 7.90
N GLN A 24 -0.66 -13.84 7.96
CA GLN A 24 -2.12 -13.69 8.05
C GLN A 24 -2.50 -12.85 9.28
N ALA A 25 -1.85 -13.08 10.43
CA ALA A 25 -2.10 -12.30 11.64
C ALA A 25 -1.90 -10.80 11.45
N PHE A 26 -0.94 -10.38 10.62
CA PHE A 26 -0.76 -8.96 10.28
C PHE A 26 -1.84 -8.47 9.30
N LEU A 27 -2.22 -9.27 8.30
CA LEU A 27 -3.35 -8.91 7.42
C LEU A 27 -4.64 -8.75 8.23
N ASP A 28 -4.84 -9.57 9.26
CA ASP A 28 -6.00 -9.54 10.14
C ASP A 28 -6.03 -8.29 11.02
N THR A 29 -4.89 -7.63 11.28
CA THR A 29 -4.86 -6.34 11.99
C THR A 29 -5.28 -5.18 11.11
N LEU A 30 -5.24 -5.34 9.77
CA LEU A 30 -5.63 -4.31 8.84
C LEU A 30 -7.13 -4.39 8.53
N THR A 31 -7.82 -3.25 8.72
CA THR A 31 -9.19 -3.07 8.27
C THR A 31 -9.23 -2.05 7.12
N PRO A 32 -10.28 -2.07 6.27
CA PRO A 32 -10.49 -1.03 5.27
C PRO A 32 -10.37 0.39 5.84
N LEU A 33 -10.98 0.62 7.01
CA LEU A 33 -10.95 1.91 7.71
C LEU A 33 -9.54 2.31 8.14
N LEU A 34 -8.74 1.37 8.66
CA LEU A 34 -7.37 1.65 9.06
C LEU A 34 -6.49 2.00 7.86
N ILE A 35 -6.70 1.33 6.71
CA ILE A 35 -5.98 1.64 5.48
C ILE A 35 -6.40 3.02 4.95
N GLU A 36 -7.69 3.34 4.97
CA GLU A 36 -8.21 4.69 4.63
C GLU A 36 -7.59 5.79 5.50
N GLN A 37 -7.44 5.53 6.79
CA GLN A 37 -6.78 6.43 7.73
C GLN A 37 -5.29 6.58 7.39
N ALA A 38 -4.61 5.49 7.01
CA ALA A 38 -3.22 5.55 6.57
C ALA A 38 -3.04 6.40 5.28
N PHE A 39 -4.01 6.37 4.35
CA PHE A 39 -4.03 7.27 3.19
C PHE A 39 -4.22 8.73 3.58
N SER A 40 -5.15 9.00 4.50
CA SER A 40 -5.40 10.35 5.02
C SER A 40 -4.17 10.92 5.72
N ASP A 41 -3.52 10.11 6.56
CA ASP A 41 -2.27 10.43 7.25
C ASP A 41 -1.09 10.59 6.29
N ALA A 42 -1.04 9.86 5.18
CA ALA A 42 0.02 9.99 4.18
C ALA A 42 -0.07 11.28 3.35
N ASN A 43 -1.27 11.85 3.17
CA ASN A 43 -1.54 12.96 2.26
C ASN A 43 -0.59 14.17 2.40
N PRO A 44 -0.27 14.69 3.60
CA PRO A 44 0.66 15.81 3.72
C PRO A 44 2.14 15.44 3.57
N HIS A 45 2.50 14.16 3.49
CA HIS A 45 3.90 13.70 3.54
C HIS A 45 4.50 13.26 2.22
N PHE A 46 3.69 13.04 1.17
CA PHE A 46 4.20 12.70 -0.15
C PHE A 46 4.27 13.96 -1.02
N THR A 47 5.48 14.31 -1.47
CA THR A 47 5.75 15.52 -2.26
C THR A 47 5.93 15.24 -3.75
N ASP A 48 6.21 13.99 -4.12
CA ASP A 48 6.24 13.58 -5.52
C ASP A 48 4.84 13.80 -6.15
N PRO A 49 4.73 14.50 -7.29
CA PRO A 49 3.44 14.90 -7.83
C PRO A 49 2.48 13.74 -8.10
N LEU A 50 2.96 12.62 -8.64
CA LEU A 50 2.10 11.49 -9.02
C LEU A 50 1.74 10.63 -7.82
N ALA A 51 2.66 10.41 -6.88
CA ALA A 51 2.35 9.74 -5.63
C ALA A 51 1.38 10.55 -4.76
N ALA A 52 1.57 11.87 -4.68
CA ALA A 52 0.68 12.78 -3.96
C ALA A 52 -0.72 12.82 -4.60
N ASP A 53 -0.79 12.89 -5.94
CA ASP A 53 -2.06 12.85 -6.66
C ASP A 53 -2.80 11.52 -6.46
N PHE A 54 -2.09 10.40 -6.49
CA PHE A 54 -2.65 9.09 -6.13
C PHE A 54 -3.24 9.09 -4.72
N ILE A 55 -2.48 9.48 -3.69
CA ILE A 55 -2.98 9.54 -2.31
C ILE A 55 -4.21 10.45 -2.21
N ARG A 56 -4.15 11.66 -2.77
CA ARG A 56 -5.25 12.63 -2.71
C ARG A 56 -6.50 12.14 -3.42
N THR A 57 -6.34 11.56 -4.60
CA THR A 57 -7.46 11.00 -5.37
C THR A 57 -8.11 9.87 -4.59
N VAL A 58 -7.29 8.99 -4.02
CA VAL A 58 -7.78 7.92 -3.17
C VAL A 58 -8.57 8.48 -1.99
N VAL A 59 -8.07 9.52 -1.30
CA VAL A 59 -8.72 10.19 -0.16
C VAL A 59 -10.00 10.95 -0.53
N ALA A 60 -10.07 11.49 -1.74
CA ALA A 60 -11.16 12.38 -2.17
C ALA A 60 -12.28 11.65 -2.94
N SER A 61 -12.02 10.46 -3.48
CA SER A 61 -12.95 9.79 -4.39
C SER A 61 -12.94 8.28 -4.20
N ALA A 62 -14.11 7.74 -3.86
CA ALA A 62 -14.34 6.30 -3.84
C ALA A 62 -14.24 5.72 -5.27
N ASP A 63 -13.90 4.43 -5.36
CA ASP A 63 -13.95 3.60 -6.58
C ASP A 63 -13.02 4.00 -7.76
N VAL A 64 -12.16 5.01 -7.61
CA VAL A 64 -11.19 5.37 -8.67
C VAL A 64 -10.06 4.35 -8.78
N TYR A 65 -9.66 3.76 -7.66
CA TYR A 65 -8.60 2.77 -7.57
C TYR A 65 -9.12 1.49 -6.93
N THR A 66 -8.86 0.36 -7.59
CA THR A 66 -9.01 -0.97 -6.99
C THR A 66 -7.74 -1.30 -6.22
N ILE A 67 -7.89 -1.67 -4.95
CA ILE A 67 -6.80 -2.09 -4.08
C ILE A 67 -6.67 -3.61 -4.13
N GLU A 68 -5.53 -4.08 -4.62
CA GLU A 68 -5.17 -5.49 -4.66
C GLU A 68 -3.91 -5.77 -3.83
N GLN A 69 -3.77 -6.98 -3.34
CA GLN A 69 -2.58 -7.38 -2.60
C GLN A 69 -1.38 -7.47 -3.54
N GLY A 70 -0.26 -6.86 -3.14
CA GLY A 70 0.99 -6.84 -3.89
C GLY A 70 1.96 -7.97 -3.52
N THR A 71 3.20 -7.87 -4.02
CA THR A 71 4.35 -8.70 -3.66
C THR A 71 4.91 -8.34 -2.28
N HIS A 72 4.81 -9.23 -1.31
CA HIS A 72 5.38 -9.02 0.02
C HIS A 72 6.92 -9.06 -0.04
N GLN A 73 7.59 -8.15 0.67
CA GLN A 73 9.02 -8.26 0.98
C GLN A 73 9.16 -9.14 2.22
N ALA A 74 10.32 -9.79 2.38
CA ALA A 74 10.62 -10.49 3.61
C ALA A 74 10.64 -9.51 4.79
N GLU A 75 10.38 -10.03 5.99
CA GLU A 75 10.72 -9.41 7.26
C GLU A 75 12.09 -8.71 7.14
N ASP A 76 12.12 -7.39 7.25
CA ASP A 76 13.38 -6.72 7.58
C ASP A 76 13.58 -6.96 9.09
N LEU A 77 14.02 -8.17 9.42
CA LEU A 77 14.40 -8.62 10.77
C LEU A 77 15.28 -7.59 11.51
N PRO A 78 16.23 -6.89 10.86
CA PRO A 78 16.98 -5.79 11.46
C PRO A 78 16.15 -4.56 11.87
N GLY A 79 15.00 -4.31 11.22
CA GLY A 79 14.20 -3.09 11.35
C GLY A 79 12.90 -3.21 12.17
N GLY A 80 12.51 -4.42 12.56
CA GLY A 80 11.49 -4.65 13.61
C GLY A 80 10.01 -4.55 13.19
N GLY A 81 9.64 -5.03 11.99
CA GLY A 81 8.21 -5.18 11.66
C GLY A 81 7.90 -5.73 10.26
N PHE A 82 6.67 -6.22 10.08
CA PHE A 82 6.14 -6.61 8.76
C PHE A 82 5.87 -5.35 7.90
N CYS A 83 6.23 -5.44 6.61
CA CYS A 83 5.92 -4.44 5.61
C CYS A 83 5.06 -5.08 4.52
N LEU A 84 3.78 -4.68 4.46
CA LEU A 84 2.87 -5.14 3.42
C LEU A 84 2.92 -4.24 2.20
N HIS A 85 2.82 -4.86 1.04
CA HIS A 85 2.74 -4.18 -0.23
C HIS A 85 1.35 -4.40 -0.80
N PHE A 86 0.70 -3.30 -1.19
CA PHE A 86 -0.56 -3.29 -1.91
C PHE A 86 -0.39 -2.55 -3.23
N THR A 87 -1.22 -2.89 -4.21
CA THR A 87 -1.26 -2.20 -5.50
C THR A 87 -2.61 -1.52 -5.66
N GLY A 88 -2.61 -0.21 -5.81
CA GLY A 88 -3.75 0.57 -6.27
C GLY A 88 -3.73 0.65 -7.79
N ARG A 89 -4.80 0.20 -8.45
CA ARG A 89 -4.91 0.19 -9.91
C ARG A 89 -6.12 0.98 -10.36
N ASN A 90 -5.93 1.94 -11.27
CA ASN A 90 -7.05 2.68 -11.86
C ASN A 90 -7.58 1.98 -13.12
N THR A 91 -8.67 2.54 -13.68
CA THR A 91 -9.33 2.05 -14.89
C THR A 91 -8.44 2.06 -16.14
N ALA A 92 -7.41 2.92 -16.17
CA ALA A 92 -6.40 2.96 -17.22
C ALA A 92 -5.25 1.94 -17.01
N ASN A 93 -5.39 1.02 -16.05
CA ASN A 93 -4.43 0.00 -15.68
C ASN A 93 -3.08 0.57 -15.18
N VAL A 94 -3.05 1.82 -14.73
CA VAL A 94 -1.89 2.42 -14.06
C VAL A 94 -1.84 1.87 -12.64
N ALA A 95 -0.68 1.39 -12.23
CA ALA A 95 -0.45 0.77 -10.93
C ALA A 95 0.41 1.67 -10.04
N PHE A 96 -0.06 1.89 -8.82
CA PHE A 96 0.69 2.48 -7.72
C PHE A 96 0.88 1.43 -6.64
N HIS A 97 2.12 1.07 -6.38
CA HIS A 97 2.51 0.13 -5.35
C HIS A 97 2.78 0.90 -4.07
N PHE A 98 2.00 0.67 -3.01
CA PHE A 98 2.18 1.34 -1.74
C PHE A 98 2.53 0.34 -0.64
N TYR A 99 3.37 0.78 0.28
CA TYR A 99 3.96 -0.04 1.32
C TYR A 99 3.48 0.43 2.69
N ILE A 100 2.87 -0.48 3.44
CA ILE A 100 2.31 -0.25 4.76
C ILE A 100 3.14 -0.99 5.80
N VAL A 101 3.55 -0.28 6.84
CA VAL A 101 4.06 -0.85 8.09
C VAL A 101 3.09 -0.56 9.23
N GLN A 102 3.26 -1.22 10.36
CA GLN A 102 2.49 -0.95 11.57
C GLN A 102 3.36 -0.20 12.58
N ASN A 103 2.86 0.90 13.12
CA ASN A 103 3.47 1.60 14.23
C ASN A 103 3.39 0.75 15.52
N PRO A 104 4.18 1.06 16.57
CA PRO A 104 4.14 0.33 17.84
C PRO A 104 2.76 0.33 18.52
N ASP A 105 1.92 1.33 18.25
CA ASP A 105 0.55 1.44 18.75
C ASP A 105 -0.49 0.65 17.93
N GLY A 106 -0.03 -0.06 16.89
CA GLY A 106 -0.89 -0.85 16.02
C GLY A 106 -1.46 -0.09 14.81
N THR A 107 -1.22 1.21 14.67
CA THR A 107 -1.75 1.99 13.55
C THR A 107 -0.94 1.75 12.26
N PRO A 108 -1.58 1.51 11.09
CA PRO A 108 -0.84 1.36 9.86
C PRO A 108 -0.36 2.70 9.31
N LYS A 109 0.80 2.66 8.65
CA LYS A 109 1.46 3.82 8.08
C LYS A 109 1.95 3.50 6.67
N ILE A 110 1.52 4.29 5.68
CA ILE A 110 2.11 4.23 4.34
C ILE A 110 3.46 4.93 4.38
N ILE A 111 4.53 4.21 4.03
CA ILE A 111 5.92 4.73 4.10
C ILE A 111 6.56 4.97 2.74
N LYS A 112 6.02 4.34 1.70
CA LYS A 112 6.59 4.39 0.35
C LYS A 112 5.51 4.15 -0.70
N ILE A 113 5.65 4.81 -1.84
CA ILE A 113 4.87 4.58 -3.05
C ILE A 113 5.84 4.42 -4.22
N THR A 114 5.66 3.37 -5.02
CA THR A 114 6.37 3.20 -6.28
C THR A 114 5.40 3.07 -7.44
N TYR A 115 5.80 3.59 -8.59
CA TYR A 115 5.01 3.52 -9.82
C TYR A 115 5.92 3.60 -11.03
N PHE A 116 5.45 3.08 -12.16
CA PHE A 116 6.20 3.16 -13.41
C PHE A 116 5.87 4.47 -14.12
N ASP A 117 6.86 5.36 -14.26
CA ASP A 117 6.70 6.57 -15.05
C ASP A 117 6.88 6.24 -16.54
N LYS A 118 5.81 6.41 -17.31
CA LYS A 118 5.82 6.15 -18.76
C LYS A 118 6.72 7.12 -19.53
N LYS A 119 6.96 8.33 -19.02
CA LYS A 119 7.79 9.34 -19.70
C LYS A 119 9.26 8.98 -19.59
N SER A 120 9.76 8.77 -18.37
CA SER A 120 11.15 8.36 -18.13
C SER A 120 11.42 6.87 -18.39
N LYS A 121 10.36 6.06 -18.48
CA LYS A 121 10.42 4.58 -18.55
C LYS A 121 11.14 3.97 -17.34
N GLN A 122 11.01 4.58 -16.18
CA GLN A 122 11.66 4.14 -14.94
C GLN A 122 10.64 3.86 -13.85
N LEU A 123 11.03 2.97 -12.93
CA LEU A 123 10.32 2.82 -11.67
C LEU A 123 10.71 3.97 -10.76
N VAL A 124 9.75 4.86 -10.48
CA VAL A 124 9.94 5.96 -9.54
C VAL A 124 9.57 5.48 -8.16
N THR A 125 10.37 5.87 -7.16
CA THR A 125 10.10 5.62 -5.75
C THR A 125 9.95 6.95 -5.04
N SER A 126 8.76 7.17 -4.48
CA SER A 126 8.48 8.25 -3.56
C SER A 126 8.47 7.70 -2.14
N ASN A 127 9.31 8.27 -1.28
CA ASN A 127 9.32 7.95 0.15
C ASN A 127 8.51 9.00 0.89
N ARG A 128 7.87 8.58 1.99
CA ARG A 128 7.23 9.52 2.92
C ARG A 128 8.28 10.47 3.52
N ALA A 129 8.00 11.77 3.51
CA ALA A 129 8.81 12.80 4.17
C ALA A 129 8.59 12.86 5.69
#